data_AF-A0A4Q9Q435-F1
#
_entry.id   AF-A0A4Q9Q435-F1
#
_cell.length_a   1.000
_cell.length_b   1.000
_cell.length_c   1.000
_cell.angle_alpha   90.00
_cell.angle_beta   90.00
_cell.angle_gamma   90.00
#
_symmetry.space_group_name_H-M   'P 1'
#
loop_
_entity.id
_entity.type
_entity.pdbx_description
1 polymer ?
#
loop_
_entity_poly.entity_id
_entity_poly.type
_entity_poly.pdbx_seq_one_letter_code
_entity_poly.pdbx_strand_id
1 'polypeptide(L)'
;IFGFLHPKDLLNLSQATREFRALFMSRNSAPLWREARKPAEGLPEPPSYLSEPAYANLLFCAHCHNCSKPNIQAVYWLFSVRYCDPCRKAM
;
A
#
# COMPACT_ATOMS: atom_id res chain seq x y z
N ILE A 1 10.89 12.43 10.97
CA ILE A 1 11.90 11.72 10.15
C ILE A 1 11.22 10.89 9.05
N PHE A 2 10.43 9.84 9.37
CA PHE A 2 9.81 8.97 8.37
C PHE A 2 8.76 9.62 7.45
N GLY A 3 8.13 10.74 7.85
CA GLY A 3 7.16 11.45 7.01
C GLY A 3 7.74 12.14 5.76
N PHE A 4 9.07 12.14 5.59
CA PHE A 4 9.74 12.64 4.39
C PHE A 4 10.09 11.53 3.38
N LEU A 5 9.85 10.26 3.73
CA LEU A 5 10.12 9.13 2.83
C LEU A 5 9.00 9.00 1.81
N HIS A 6 9.34 8.47 0.63
CA HIS A 6 8.34 8.12 -0.36
C HIS A 6 7.44 6.98 0.19
N PRO A 7 6.12 6.93 -0.10
CA PRO A 7 5.25 5.89 0.45
C PRO A 7 5.68 4.47 0.10
N LYS A 8 6.34 4.28 -1.04
CA LYS A 8 6.97 3.01 -1.43
C LYS A 8 8.08 2.58 -0.46
N ASP A 9 8.89 3.51 0.03
CA ASP A 9 9.99 3.21 0.95
C ASP A 9 9.45 2.87 2.33
N LEU A 10 8.40 3.58 2.78
CA LEU A 10 7.68 3.23 4.00
C LEU A 10 7.11 1.81 3.94
N LEU A 11 6.52 1.42 2.80
CA LEU A 11 6.05 0.05 2.59
C LEU A 11 7.17 -0.97 2.66
N ASN A 12 8.30 -0.70 2.00
CA ASN A 12 9.45 -1.60 2.03
C ASN A 12 9.99 -1.76 3.45
N LEU A 13 10.12 -0.67 4.22
CA LEU A 13 10.52 -0.72 5.62
C LEU A 13 9.52 -1.50 6.48
N SER A 14 8.21 -1.31 6.24
CA SER A 14 7.15 -2.05 6.95
C SER A 14 7.18 -3.55 6.68
N GLN A 15 7.78 -3.99 5.58
CA GLN A 15 7.93 -5.40 5.22
C GLN A 15 9.28 -5.98 5.65
N ALA A 16 10.27 -5.13 5.92
CA ALA A 16 11.62 -5.54 6.29
C ALA A 16 11.71 -6.13 7.70
N THR A 17 11.00 -5.56 8.68
CA THR A 17 11.02 -6.04 10.07
C THR A 17 9.63 -6.08 10.69
N ARG A 18 9.45 -6.91 11.73
CA ARG A 18 8.17 -7.04 12.43
C ARG A 18 7.83 -5.78 13.22
N GLU A 19 8.84 -5.10 13.76
CA GLU A 19 8.73 -3.88 14.53
C GLU A 19 8.27 -2.72 13.64
N PHE A 20 8.88 -2.57 12.46
CA PHE A 20 8.45 -1.55 11.49
C PHE A 20 7.08 -1.87 10.93
N ARG A 21 6.75 -3.14 10.70
CA ARG A 21 5.38 -3.55 10.34
C ARG A 21 4.38 -3.08 11.38
N ALA A 22 4.63 -3.37 12.66
CA ALA A 22 3.74 -3.00 13.76
C ALA A 22 3.60 -1.48 13.89
N LEU A 23 4.69 -0.74 13.71
CA LEU A 23 4.70 0.72 13.80
C LEU A 23 3.96 1.38 12.63
N PHE A 24 4.30 1.02 11.39
CA PHE A 24 3.77 1.67 10.19
C PHE A 24 2.38 1.19 9.78
N MET A 25 1.94 0.00 10.18
CA MET A 25 0.57 -0.47 9.91
C MET A 25 -0.41 -0.10 11.04
N SER A 26 0.05 0.63 12.06
CA SER A 26 -0.81 1.12 13.13
C SER A 26 -1.70 2.29 12.66
N ARG A 27 -2.85 2.48 13.31
CA ARG A 27 -3.68 3.68 13.07
C ARG A 27 -2.94 4.97 13.46
N ASN A 28 -2.04 4.89 14.44
CA ASN A 28 -1.26 6.02 14.93
C ASN A 28 -0.26 6.54 13.90
N SER A 29 0.16 5.71 12.94
CA SER A 29 1.01 6.13 11.82
C SER A 29 0.24 6.78 10.67
N ALA A 30 -1.09 6.86 10.68
CA ALA A 30 -1.85 7.47 9.59
C ALA A 30 -1.39 8.90 9.22
N PRO A 31 -1.08 9.80 10.17
CA PRO A 31 -0.52 11.12 9.85
C PRO A 31 0.81 11.02 9.12
N LEU A 32 1.68 10.08 9.51
CA LEU A 32 2.99 9.87 8.89
C LEU A 32 2.85 9.45 7.42
N TRP A 33 1.88 8.59 7.09
CA TRP A 33 1.62 8.22 5.70
C TRP A 33 1.05 9.38 4.87
N ARG A 34 0.18 10.20 5.48
CA ARG A 34 -0.31 11.42 4.82
C ARG A 34 0.83 12.39 4.51
N GLU A 35 1.71 12.64 5.47
CA GLU A 35 2.88 13.49 5.25
C GLU A 35 3.79 12.92 4.16
N ALA A 36 4.03 11.60 4.15
CA ALA A 36 4.81 10.94 3.10
C ALA A 36 4.15 11.01 1.71
N ARG A 37 2.82 11.07 1.65
CA ARG A 37 2.05 11.19 0.40
C ARG A 37 2.06 12.61 -0.16
N LYS A 38 2.07 13.65 0.67
CA LYS A 38 1.98 15.06 0.21
C LYS A 38 3.02 15.45 -0.84
N PRO A 39 4.32 15.08 -0.72
CA PRO A 39 5.33 15.39 -1.73
C PRO A 39 5.18 14.60 -3.03
N ALA A 40 4.41 13.50 -3.03
CA ALA A 40 4.21 12.69 -4.22
C ALA A 40 3.15 13.36 -5.11
N GLU A 41 3.62 14.27 -5.96
CA GLU A 41 2.80 14.98 -6.94
C GLU A 41 2.04 14.03 -7.87
N GLY A 42 0.80 14.38 -8.21
CA GLY A 42 -0.03 13.64 -9.16
C GLY A 42 -0.69 12.36 -8.61
N LEU A 43 -0.53 12.04 -7.32
CA LEU A 43 -1.26 10.94 -6.71
C LEU A 43 -2.74 11.33 -6.48
N PRO A 44 -3.70 10.45 -6.83
CA PRO A 44 -5.09 10.67 -6.45
C PRO A 44 -5.25 10.77 -4.93
N GLU A 45 -6.36 11.36 -4.50
CA GLU A 45 -6.75 11.21 -3.11
C GLU A 45 -7.16 9.76 -2.82
N PRO A 46 -6.74 9.20 -1.68
CA PRO A 46 -7.17 7.88 -1.27
C PRO A 46 -8.70 7.88 -1.08
N PRO A 47 -9.40 6.84 -1.57
CA PRO A 47 -10.82 6.66 -1.27
C PRO A 47 -11.07 6.62 0.25
N SER A 48 -12.21 7.14 0.70
CA SER A 48 -12.55 7.25 2.13
C SER A 48 -12.56 5.92 2.89
N TYR A 49 -12.79 4.81 2.20
CA TYR A 49 -12.79 3.45 2.76
C TYR A 49 -11.39 2.82 2.81
N LEU A 50 -10.37 3.46 2.24
CA LEU A 50 -9.03 2.91 2.11
C LEU A 50 -8.05 3.61 3.04
N SER A 51 -7.34 2.81 3.84
CA SER A 51 -6.27 3.35 4.70
C SER A 51 -5.06 3.79 3.85
N GLU A 52 -4.34 4.81 4.29
CA GLU A 52 -3.13 5.30 3.59
C GLU A 52 -2.08 4.20 3.30
N PRO A 53 -1.78 3.25 4.22
CA PRO A 53 -0.88 2.14 3.91
C PRO A 53 -1.42 1.21 2.82
N ALA A 54 -2.73 0.92 2.84
CA ALA A 54 -3.36 0.07 1.83
C ALA A 54 -3.39 0.77 0.47
N TYR A 55 -3.63 2.08 0.45
CA TYR A 55 -3.57 2.89 -0.76
C TYR A 55 -2.16 2.94 -1.34
N ALA A 56 -1.14 3.15 -0.50
CA ALA A 56 0.25 3.07 -0.93
C ALA A 56 0.56 1.68 -1.51
N ASN A 57 0.09 0.59 -0.86
CA ASN A 57 0.34 -0.77 -1.35
C ASN A 57 -0.30 -1.01 -2.73
N LEU A 58 -1.52 -0.50 -2.94
CA LEU A 58 -2.21 -0.58 -4.22
C LEU A 58 -1.44 0.14 -5.35
N LEU A 59 -0.92 1.32 -5.06
CA LEU A 59 -0.20 2.16 -6.01
C LEU A 59 1.20 1.63 -6.35
N PHE A 60 1.98 1.28 -5.33
CA PHE A 60 3.42 1.06 -5.49
C PHE A 60 3.85 -0.40 -5.51
N CYS A 61 2.96 -1.33 -5.15
CA CYS A 61 3.28 -2.75 -5.13
C CYS A 61 2.49 -3.52 -6.19
N ALA A 62 3.20 -4.15 -7.11
CA ALA A 62 2.63 -4.96 -8.19
C ALA A 62 2.63 -6.46 -7.84
N HIS A 63 2.03 -6.83 -6.70
CA HIS A 63 1.88 -8.24 -6.29
C HIS A 63 0.42 -8.61 -6.04
N CYS A 64 0.12 -9.91 -6.11
CA CYS A 64 -1.18 -10.45 -5.73
C CYS A 64 -1.39 -10.28 -4.22
N HIS A 65 -2.45 -9.61 -3.80
CA HIS A 65 -2.75 -9.37 -2.38
C HIS A 65 -3.11 -10.64 -1.60
N ASN A 66 -3.42 -11.75 -2.30
CA ASN A 66 -3.74 -13.03 -1.68
C ASN A 66 -2.52 -13.96 -1.57
N CYS A 67 -1.79 -14.17 -2.68
CA CYS A 67 -0.69 -15.14 -2.75
C CYS A 67 0.70 -14.53 -2.94
N SER A 68 0.82 -13.20 -2.92
CA SER A 68 2.07 -12.45 -3.10
C SER A 68 2.80 -12.69 -4.42
N LYS A 69 2.16 -13.33 -5.42
CA LYS A 69 2.73 -13.51 -6.76
C LYS A 69 3.11 -12.14 -7.34
N PRO A 70 4.35 -11.94 -7.83
CA PRO A 70 4.80 -10.65 -8.37
C PRO A 70 4.21 -10.38 -9.76
N ASN A 71 4.50 -9.17 -10.29
CA ASN A 71 4.16 -8.70 -11.64
C ASN A 71 2.66 -8.65 -11.96
N ILE A 72 1.83 -8.33 -10.97
CA ILE A 72 0.39 -8.15 -11.17
C ILE A 72 0.08 -6.68 -11.44
N GLN A 73 -0.13 -6.36 -12.72
CA GLN A 73 -0.43 -4.99 -13.15
C GLN A 73 -1.92 -4.65 -13.08
N ALA A 74 -2.79 -5.65 -13.18
CA ALA A 74 -4.24 -5.46 -13.11
C ALA A 74 -4.68 -5.04 -11.70
N VAL A 75 -5.25 -3.83 -11.62
CA VAL A 75 -5.85 -3.28 -10.40
C VAL A 75 -7.37 -3.39 -10.49
N TYR A 76 -7.97 -4.03 -9.51
CA TYR A 76 -9.43 -4.04 -9.33
C TYR A 76 -9.81 -2.86 -8.45
N TRP A 77 -9.97 -1.68 -9.05
CA TRP A 77 -10.21 -0.41 -8.34
C TRP A 77 -11.41 -0.46 -7.39
N LEU A 78 -12.51 -1.11 -7.80
CA LEU A 78 -13.72 -1.25 -6.97
C LEU A 78 -13.43 -1.93 -5.62
N PHE A 79 -12.49 -2.87 -5.61
CA PHE A 79 -12.10 -3.62 -4.42
C PHE A 79 -10.76 -3.14 -3.84
N SER A 80 -10.09 -2.19 -4.49
CA SER A 80 -8.77 -1.69 -4.12
C SER A 80 -7.72 -2.80 -3.89
N VAL A 81 -7.72 -3.81 -4.75
CA VAL A 81 -6.81 -4.98 -4.67
C VAL A 81 -6.23 -5.34 -6.02
N ARG A 82 -5.11 -6.06 -5.98
CA ARG A 82 -4.51 -6.74 -7.14
C ARG A 82 -4.60 -8.24 -6.93
N TYR A 83 -5.17 -8.96 -7.88
CA TYR A 83 -5.21 -10.42 -7.88
C TYR A 83 -4.64 -10.97 -9.17
N CYS A 84 -3.84 -12.03 -9.05
CA CYS A 84 -3.48 -12.86 -10.19
C CYS A 84 -4.69 -13.65 -10.68
N ASP A 85 -4.67 -14.11 -11.94
CA ASP A 85 -5.81 -14.84 -12.51
C ASP A 85 -6.29 -16.04 -11.66
N PRO A 86 -5.40 -16.87 -11.07
CA PRO A 86 -5.84 -17.94 -10.18
C PRO A 86 -6.60 -17.43 -8.95
N CYS A 87 -6.10 -16.40 -8.27
CA CYS A 87 -6.75 -15.87 -7.07
C CYS A 87 -8.06 -15.15 -7.40
N ARG A 88 -8.15 -14.50 -8.57
CA ARG A 88 -9.41 -13.90 -9.03
C ARG A 88 -10.48 -14.97 -9.25
N LYS A 89 -10.14 -16.10 -9.88
CA LYS A 89 -11.09 -17.17 -10.19
C LYS A 89 -11.55 -17.95 -8.95
N ALA A 90 -10.79 -17.88 -7.86
CA ALA A 90 -11.07 -18.58 -6.61
C ALA A 90 -11.93 -17.76 -5.63
N MET A 91 -12.24 -16.50 -5.97
CA MET A 91 -13.20 -15.65 -5.27
C MET A 91 -14.56 -15.72 -5.95
#